data_AF-A0A178VPT7-F1
#
_entry.id   AF-A0A178VPT7-F1
#
_cell.length_a   1.000
_cell.length_b   1.000
_cell.length_c   1.000
_cell.angle_alpha   90.00
_cell.angle_beta   90.00
_cell.angle_gamma   90.00
#
_symmetry.space_group_name_H-M   'P 1'
#
loop_
_entity.id
_entity.type
_entity.pdbx_description
1 polymer ?
#
loop_
_entity_poly.entity_id
_entity_poly.type
_entity_poly.pdbx_seq_one_letter_code
_entity_poly.pdbx_strand_id
1 'polypeptide(L)'
;MASIVQPSPTFPALNLRRSSLIRPPSSVRFPLKCNAADPYKFDGGNSAGFHLLTGDTVPASFSRTRLEDSIYQNTTRLRIFSGTANPILAQEISCYLGLDLGKIKIKRFADGEIYVQLQESVRGCDVFLVQPTCPPANENLMELLVMIDACRRASAKTITAVIPYFGYARADRKTQGRESIAAKLVANLITQSGADRVLACDLHSGQSMGYFDIPVDHVYGQPVILDYLASKAISSEDLVVVSPDVGGVARARAFAKKLSDAPLAIVDKRRHGHNVAEVMNLIGDVKGKVAIMVDDMIDTAGTISKGAALLHQEGAREVYACTTHAVFSPPAISRLSSGLFQEVIITNTIPLSEKNYFPQLTVLSVANLLGETIWRVHDDCSGAIEPFSTLGID
;
A
#
# COMPACT_ATOMS: atom_id res chain seq x y z
N MET A 1 34.63 -40.49 -36.05
CA MET A 1 33.97 -41.38 -35.06
C MET A 1 33.44 -40.50 -33.95
N ALA A 2 32.20 -40.49 -33.51
CA ALA A 2 30.91 -40.93 -33.98
C ALA A 2 29.93 -40.13 -33.11
N SER A 3 28.90 -39.58 -33.75
CA SER A 3 27.75 -38.93 -33.14
C SER A 3 27.00 -39.91 -32.23
N ILE A 4 26.58 -39.48 -31.04
CA ILE A 4 25.39 -40.02 -30.38
C ILE A 4 24.63 -38.86 -29.73
N VAL A 5 23.64 -38.37 -30.49
CA VAL A 5 22.47 -37.63 -30.02
C VAL A 5 21.50 -38.67 -29.43
N GLN A 6 20.97 -38.44 -28.23
CA GLN A 6 19.82 -39.18 -27.71
C GLN A 6 18.59 -38.27 -27.57
N PRO A 7 17.37 -38.79 -27.82
CA PRO A 7 16.18 -37.98 -28.03
C PRO A 7 15.36 -37.77 -26.75
N SER A 8 14.63 -36.66 -26.73
CA SER A 8 13.60 -36.31 -25.76
C SER A 8 12.38 -37.26 -25.84
N PRO A 9 11.74 -37.60 -24.70
CA PRO A 9 10.51 -38.39 -24.71
C PRO A 9 9.30 -37.53 -25.11
N THR A 10 8.62 -37.95 -26.18
CA THR A 10 7.33 -37.46 -26.65
C THR A 10 6.19 -37.92 -25.75
N PHE A 11 5.41 -36.99 -25.22
CA PHE A 11 4.13 -37.27 -24.54
C PHE A 11 2.98 -37.37 -25.56
N PRO A 12 1.98 -38.24 -25.35
CA PRO A 12 0.86 -38.42 -26.28
C PRO A 12 -0.14 -37.25 -26.19
N ALA A 13 -0.63 -36.82 -27.35
CA ALA A 13 -1.67 -35.83 -27.49
C ALA A 13 -3.02 -36.35 -26.94
N LEU A 14 -3.51 -35.73 -25.87
CA LEU A 14 -4.86 -35.94 -25.35
C LEU A 14 -5.83 -34.96 -26.04
N ASN A 15 -6.69 -35.51 -26.89
CA ASN A 15 -7.89 -34.86 -27.41
C ASN A 15 -8.86 -34.54 -26.26
N LEU A 16 -9.00 -33.26 -25.88
CA LEU A 16 -10.08 -32.79 -25.02
C LEU A 16 -11.12 -32.04 -25.85
N ARG A 17 -12.30 -32.67 -25.90
CA ARG A 17 -13.52 -32.18 -26.53
C ARG A 17 -13.92 -30.82 -25.96
N ARG A 18 -14.40 -29.93 -26.83
CA ARG A 18 -15.14 -28.72 -26.50
C ARG A 18 -16.25 -29.03 -25.50
N SER A 19 -16.17 -28.48 -24.29
CA SER A 19 -17.31 -28.33 -23.38
C SER A 19 -17.65 -26.85 -23.26
N SER A 20 -18.94 -26.60 -23.44
CA SER A 20 -19.67 -25.33 -23.44
C SER A 20 -19.35 -24.36 -22.29
N LEU A 21 -19.27 -23.09 -22.68
CA LEU A 21 -19.43 -21.86 -21.90
C LEU A 21 -20.23 -22.01 -20.61
N ILE A 22 -19.57 -21.79 -19.47
CA ILE A 22 -20.21 -21.44 -18.20
C ILE A 22 -19.87 -19.97 -17.94
N ARG A 23 -20.91 -19.12 -17.95
CA ARG A 23 -20.82 -17.69 -17.63
C ARG A 23 -20.51 -17.51 -16.14
N PRO A 24 -19.67 -16.55 -15.73
CA PRO A 24 -19.53 -16.18 -14.32
C PRO A 24 -20.83 -15.51 -13.83
N PRO A 25 -21.20 -15.66 -12.55
CA PRO A 25 -22.34 -14.98 -11.99
C PRO A 25 -22.12 -13.46 -12.02
N SER A 26 -23.13 -12.75 -12.51
CA SER A 26 -23.19 -11.30 -12.59
C SER A 26 -22.90 -10.65 -11.24
N SER A 27 -21.91 -9.76 -11.23
CA SER A 27 -21.65 -8.83 -10.13
C SER A 27 -22.92 -8.03 -9.80
N VAL A 28 -23.51 -8.26 -8.63
CA VAL A 28 -24.55 -7.40 -8.09
C VAL A 28 -23.88 -6.09 -7.69
N ARG A 29 -24.07 -5.05 -8.52
CA ARG A 29 -23.69 -3.67 -8.21
C ARG A 29 -24.70 -3.12 -7.20
N PHE A 30 -24.28 -2.90 -5.95
CA PHE A 30 -25.02 -2.06 -5.03
C PHE A 30 -24.58 -0.60 -5.23
N PRO A 31 -25.49 0.33 -5.60
CA PRO A 31 -25.18 1.74 -5.58
C PRO A 31 -25.38 2.25 -4.15
N LEU A 32 -24.33 2.24 -3.33
CA LEU A 32 -24.32 3.04 -2.11
C LEU A 32 -24.04 4.50 -2.51
N LYS A 33 -25.12 5.23 -2.78
CA LYS A 33 -25.09 6.70 -2.77
C LYS A 33 -24.92 7.15 -1.33
N CYS A 34 -23.74 7.61 -0.98
CA CYS A 34 -23.52 8.39 0.24
C CYS A 34 -24.28 9.71 0.10
N ASN A 35 -25.34 9.91 0.89
CA ASN A 35 -25.95 11.22 1.06
C ASN A 35 -25.01 12.06 1.91
N ALA A 36 -24.45 13.11 1.31
CA ALA A 36 -23.82 14.20 2.04
C ALA A 36 -24.85 14.80 3.02
N ALA A 37 -24.43 14.97 4.26
CA ALA A 37 -25.19 15.72 5.25
C ALA A 37 -25.11 17.21 4.90
N ASP A 38 -26.25 17.83 4.64
CA ASP A 38 -26.38 19.29 4.57
C ASP A 38 -27.06 19.84 5.86
N PRO A 39 -26.79 21.10 6.22
CA PRO A 39 -26.74 21.53 7.62
C PRO A 39 -28.09 21.96 8.20
N TYR A 40 -28.17 21.84 9.53
CA TYR A 40 -29.24 22.29 10.42
C TYR A 40 -29.83 23.68 10.07
N LYS A 41 -31.17 23.75 10.02
CA LYS A 41 -31.96 24.98 10.25
C LYS A 41 -33.18 24.66 11.13
N PHE A 42 -33.36 25.47 12.17
CA PHE A 42 -34.55 25.54 13.03
C PHE A 42 -35.61 26.42 12.35
N ASP A 43 -36.88 25.97 12.30
CA ASP A 43 -38.02 26.82 12.68
C ASP A 43 -39.32 26.01 12.85
N GLY A 44 -40.18 26.46 13.78
CA GLY A 44 -41.25 25.70 14.42
C GLY A 44 -42.59 25.57 13.68
N GLY A 45 -43.54 24.94 14.39
CA GLY A 45 -44.98 25.20 14.21
C GLY A 45 -45.87 24.02 13.83
N ASN A 46 -46.48 23.42 14.85
CA ASN A 46 -47.82 22.82 14.93
C ASN A 46 -48.24 21.59 14.10
N SER A 47 -48.62 20.60 14.91
CA SER A 47 -49.47 19.42 14.72
C SER A 47 -50.74 19.59 13.87
N ALA A 48 -51.01 18.58 13.04
CA ALA A 48 -52.35 18.06 12.79
C ALA A 48 -52.25 16.54 12.59
N GLY A 49 -52.96 15.78 13.42
CA GLY A 49 -52.85 14.32 13.51
C GLY A 49 -53.73 13.55 12.54
N PHE A 50 -53.41 12.26 12.38
CA PHE A 50 -54.35 11.21 12.04
C PHE A 50 -53.94 9.91 12.76
N HIS A 51 -54.83 9.42 13.62
CA HIS A 51 -54.78 8.08 14.20
C HIS A 51 -55.27 7.05 13.17
N LEU A 52 -54.56 5.93 12.97
CA LEU A 52 -55.23 4.65 12.72
C LEU A 52 -54.34 3.42 12.99
N LEU A 53 -54.82 2.63 13.96
CA LEU A 53 -54.76 1.17 14.15
C LEU A 53 -53.43 0.46 14.45
N THR A 54 -53.45 -0.08 15.67
CA THR A 54 -52.64 -1.14 16.26
C THR A 54 -52.77 -2.48 15.53
N GLY A 55 -51.61 -3.13 15.35
CA GLY A 55 -51.42 -4.57 15.55
C GLY A 55 -51.88 -5.48 14.43
N ASP A 56 -50.92 -6.05 13.70
CA ASP A 56 -50.98 -7.47 13.34
C ASP A 56 -49.57 -8.07 13.37
N THR A 57 -49.46 -9.07 14.22
CA THR A 57 -48.36 -10.00 14.43
C THR A 57 -48.04 -10.76 13.14
N VAL A 58 -46.79 -10.71 12.68
CA VAL A 58 -46.26 -11.66 11.70
C VAL A 58 -45.61 -12.82 12.45
N PRO A 59 -46.09 -14.07 12.34
CA PRO A 59 -45.40 -15.22 12.89
C PRO A 59 -44.46 -15.88 11.86
N ALA A 60 -43.45 -16.53 12.44
CA ALA A 60 -42.69 -17.68 11.94
C ALA A 60 -41.50 -17.43 10.99
N SER A 61 -40.33 -17.79 11.54
CA SER A 61 -39.34 -18.64 10.87
C SER A 61 -38.75 -18.14 9.56
N PHE A 62 -37.81 -17.20 9.67
CA PHE A 62 -36.54 -17.38 8.99
C PHE A 62 -35.48 -17.53 10.07
N SER A 63 -35.11 -18.78 10.33
CA SER A 63 -33.87 -19.11 11.02
C SER A 63 -32.76 -18.32 10.34
N ARG A 64 -32.20 -17.32 11.02
CA ARG A 64 -30.85 -16.83 10.71
C ARG A 64 -29.98 -18.08 10.64
N THR A 65 -29.46 -18.36 9.45
CA THR A 65 -28.66 -19.55 9.21
C THR A 65 -27.46 -19.48 10.14
N ARG A 66 -27.19 -20.55 10.90
CA ARG A 66 -26.00 -20.69 11.77
C ARG A 66 -24.67 -20.27 11.11
N LEU A 67 -24.62 -20.28 9.78
CA LEU A 67 -23.52 -19.80 8.96
C LEU A 67 -23.31 -18.27 9.07
N GLU A 68 -24.35 -17.45 9.03
CA GLU A 68 -24.24 -15.99 9.17
C GLU A 68 -23.78 -15.60 10.58
N ASP A 69 -24.29 -16.29 11.60
CA ASP A 69 -23.84 -16.08 12.99
C ASP A 69 -22.40 -16.57 13.22
N SER A 70 -21.94 -17.62 12.51
CA SER A 70 -20.54 -18.08 12.62
C SER A 70 -19.54 -17.10 11.97
N ILE A 71 -19.94 -16.46 10.86
CA ILE A 71 -19.15 -15.42 10.20
C ILE A 71 -19.12 -14.15 11.07
N TYR A 72 -20.24 -13.81 11.73
CA TYR A 72 -20.30 -12.70 12.67
C TYR A 72 -19.55 -12.97 13.99
N GLN A 73 -19.49 -14.22 14.46
CA GLN A 73 -18.78 -14.53 15.70
C GLN A 73 -17.26 -14.55 15.53
N ASN A 74 -16.73 -14.98 14.39
CA ASN A 74 -15.28 -14.93 14.13
C ASN A 74 -14.77 -13.49 13.85
N THR A 75 -15.59 -12.63 13.24
CA THR A 75 -15.23 -11.22 12.98
C THR A 75 -15.19 -10.33 14.23
N THR A 76 -15.74 -10.78 15.36
CA THR A 76 -15.76 -9.97 16.61
C THR A 76 -14.39 -9.70 17.24
N ARG A 77 -13.36 -10.45 16.83
CA ARG A 77 -12.01 -10.36 17.42
C ARG A 77 -11.05 -9.49 16.62
N LEU A 78 -11.34 -9.18 15.37
CA LEU A 78 -10.53 -8.29 14.55
C LEU A 78 -10.77 -6.83 14.98
N ARG A 79 -9.69 -6.11 15.32
CA ARG A 79 -9.76 -4.67 15.67
C ARG A 79 -8.72 -3.88 14.90
N ILE A 80 -9.15 -2.79 14.28
CA ILE A 80 -8.25 -1.88 13.53
C ILE A 80 -8.24 -0.55 14.25
N PHE A 81 -7.06 -0.07 14.64
CA PHE A 81 -6.88 1.28 15.15
C PHE A 81 -5.97 2.07 14.23
N SER A 82 -6.26 3.37 14.11
CA SER A 82 -5.38 4.30 13.42
C SER A 82 -4.55 5.06 14.44
N GLY A 83 -3.28 5.30 14.13
CA GLY A 83 -2.59 6.44 14.72
C GLY A 83 -2.93 7.74 13.98
N THR A 84 -2.20 8.80 14.28
CA THR A 84 -2.45 10.15 13.73
C THR A 84 -1.75 10.40 12.40
N ALA A 85 -0.85 9.51 11.97
CA ALA A 85 -0.06 9.74 10.77
C ALA A 85 -0.88 9.63 9.48
N ASN A 86 -1.83 8.69 9.36
CA ASN A 86 -2.66 8.58 8.16
C ASN A 86 -4.07 8.02 8.46
N PRO A 87 -4.92 8.79 9.17
CA PRO A 87 -6.26 8.34 9.54
C PRO A 87 -7.18 8.12 8.32
N ILE A 88 -6.93 8.81 7.21
CA ILE A 88 -7.70 8.66 5.98
C ILE A 88 -7.50 7.26 5.41
N LEU A 89 -6.25 6.81 5.23
CA LEU A 89 -5.97 5.46 4.76
C LEU A 89 -6.49 4.39 5.72
N ALA A 90 -6.35 4.59 7.03
CA ALA A 90 -6.88 3.65 8.02
C ALA A 90 -8.41 3.49 7.89
N GLN A 91 -9.13 4.61 7.68
CA GLN A 91 -10.57 4.60 7.47
C GLN A 91 -10.94 3.91 6.15
N GLU A 92 -10.21 4.13 5.06
CA GLU A 92 -10.45 3.43 3.79
C GLU A 92 -10.25 1.92 3.93
N ILE A 93 -9.21 1.48 4.67
CA ILE A 93 -8.96 0.07 4.99
C ILE A 93 -10.11 -0.52 5.80
N SER A 94 -10.60 0.18 6.83
CA SER A 94 -11.70 -0.31 7.66
C SER A 94 -12.99 -0.43 6.84
N CYS A 95 -13.27 0.56 5.98
CA CYS A 95 -14.40 0.53 5.05
C CYS A 95 -14.33 -0.66 4.08
N TYR A 96 -13.14 -0.97 3.54
CA TYR A 96 -12.96 -2.16 2.70
C TYR A 96 -13.33 -3.45 3.44
N LEU A 97 -12.99 -3.55 4.72
CA LEU A 97 -13.28 -4.71 5.56
C LEU A 97 -14.71 -4.72 6.13
N GLY A 98 -15.51 -3.68 5.89
CA GLY A 98 -16.85 -3.54 6.48
C GLY A 98 -16.82 -3.31 8.00
N LEU A 99 -15.75 -2.70 8.51
CA LEU A 99 -15.53 -2.45 9.94
C LEU A 99 -15.43 -0.95 10.24
N ASP A 100 -15.81 -0.59 11.47
CA ASP A 100 -15.49 0.70 12.05
C ASP A 100 -14.08 0.70 12.63
N LEU A 101 -13.39 1.84 12.57
CA LEU A 101 -12.15 2.03 13.31
C LEU A 101 -12.42 1.97 14.82
N GLY A 102 -11.52 1.29 15.51
CA GLY A 102 -11.55 1.20 16.94
C GLY A 102 -11.34 2.55 17.62
N LYS A 103 -11.97 2.72 18.78
CA LYS A 103 -11.95 4.00 19.52
C LYS A 103 -10.63 4.14 20.28
N ILE A 104 -9.79 5.07 19.84
CA ILE A 104 -8.51 5.38 20.47
C ILE A 104 -8.37 6.88 20.68
N LYS A 105 -7.92 7.27 21.87
CA LYS A 105 -7.60 8.66 22.19
C LYS A 105 -6.10 8.84 22.16
N ILE A 106 -5.63 9.65 21.20
CA ILE A 106 -4.23 10.05 21.09
C ILE A 106 -4.16 11.57 21.29
N LYS A 107 -3.31 12.01 22.21
CA LYS A 107 -3.05 13.44 22.44
C LYS A 107 -1.59 13.67 22.79
N ARG A 108 -1.17 14.94 22.75
CA ARG A 108 0.13 15.37 23.26
C ARG A 108 -0.05 16.09 24.60
N PHE A 109 0.81 15.80 25.56
CA PHE A 109 0.94 16.62 26.77
C PHE A 109 1.59 17.97 26.42
N ALA A 110 1.61 18.91 27.37
CA ALA A 110 2.09 20.27 27.12
C ALA A 110 3.59 20.33 26.75
N ASP A 111 4.36 19.32 27.15
CA ASP A 111 5.78 19.11 26.83
C ASP A 111 6.02 18.30 25.55
N GLY A 112 4.97 17.85 24.87
CA GLY A 112 5.03 17.09 23.62
C GLY A 112 5.01 15.58 23.78
N GLU A 113 5.00 15.04 25.01
CA GLU A 113 4.91 13.60 25.24
C GLU A 113 3.59 13.01 24.72
N ILE A 114 3.64 11.77 24.25
CA ILE A 114 2.50 11.09 23.61
C ILE A 114 1.68 10.36 24.65
N TYR A 115 0.38 10.66 24.69
CA TYR A 115 -0.59 9.91 25.46
C TYR A 115 -1.47 9.10 24.51
N VAL A 116 -1.59 7.79 24.78
CA VAL A 116 -2.49 6.88 24.08
C VAL A 116 -3.40 6.18 25.09
N GLN A 117 -4.70 6.15 24.80
CA GLN A 117 -5.68 5.39 25.55
C GLN A 117 -6.64 4.68 24.60
N LEU A 118 -6.69 3.35 24.67
CA LEU A 118 -7.75 2.56 24.04
C LEU A 118 -9.07 2.84 24.79
N GLN A 119 -10.11 3.22 24.07
CA GLN A 119 -11.43 3.55 24.65
C GLN A 119 -12.41 2.37 24.57
N GLU A 120 -11.91 1.20 24.21
CA GLU A 120 -12.65 -0.06 24.20
C GLU A 120 -11.72 -1.23 24.55
N SER A 121 -12.31 -2.37 24.93
CA SER A 121 -11.53 -3.56 25.28
C SER A 121 -10.94 -4.22 24.03
N VAL A 122 -9.63 -4.46 24.07
CA VAL A 122 -8.90 -5.28 23.08
C VAL A 122 -8.50 -6.65 23.63
N ARG A 123 -8.96 -7.02 24.84
CA ARG A 123 -8.58 -8.28 25.49
C ARG A 123 -8.93 -9.47 24.60
N GLY A 124 -7.93 -10.26 24.23
CA GLY A 124 -8.11 -11.45 23.40
C GLY A 124 -8.41 -11.16 21.91
N CYS A 125 -8.35 -9.90 21.49
CA CYS A 125 -8.56 -9.47 20.10
C CYS A 125 -7.26 -9.57 19.29
N ASP A 126 -7.41 -9.76 17.98
CA ASP A 126 -6.34 -9.60 17.00
C ASP A 126 -6.35 -8.14 16.52
N VAL A 127 -5.33 -7.38 16.91
CA VAL A 127 -5.27 -5.93 16.74
C VAL A 127 -4.34 -5.55 15.60
N PHE A 128 -4.80 -4.69 14.71
CA PHE A 128 -4.05 -4.12 13.60
C PHE A 128 -3.92 -2.61 13.81
N LEU A 129 -2.68 -2.12 13.88
CA LEU A 129 -2.37 -0.71 14.12
C LEU A 129 -1.88 -0.08 12.81
N VAL A 130 -2.71 0.74 12.17
CA VAL A 130 -2.36 1.45 10.94
C VAL A 130 -1.64 2.75 11.29
N GLN A 131 -0.33 2.78 11.08
CA GLN A 131 0.50 3.95 11.39
C GLN A 131 1.77 3.96 10.52
N PRO A 132 1.80 4.71 9.41
CA PRO A 132 3.05 4.96 8.70
C PRO A 132 4.01 5.78 9.58
N THR A 133 5.31 5.56 9.41
CA THR A 133 6.36 6.28 10.16
C THR A 133 6.98 7.39 9.29
N CYS A 134 6.11 8.11 8.58
CA CYS A 134 6.45 9.24 7.71
C CYS A 134 6.76 10.52 8.53
N PRO A 135 7.30 11.59 7.90
CA PRO A 135 7.53 12.85 8.59
C PRO A 135 6.27 13.39 9.30
N PRO A 136 6.37 13.84 10.57
CA PRO A 136 7.56 13.84 11.42
C PRO A 136 7.87 12.43 11.97
N ALA A 137 9.02 11.88 11.56
CA ALA A 137 9.26 10.43 11.60
C ALA A 137 9.44 9.87 13.02
N ASN A 138 10.11 10.60 13.90
CA ASN A 138 10.33 10.18 15.29
C ASN A 138 9.02 10.14 16.06
N GLU A 139 8.18 11.13 15.85
CA GLU A 139 6.92 11.35 16.55
C GLU A 139 5.90 10.29 16.14
N ASN A 140 5.82 10.00 14.84
CA ASN A 140 4.95 8.94 14.31
C ASN A 140 5.45 7.54 14.71
N LEU A 141 6.77 7.32 14.78
CA LEU A 141 7.37 6.10 15.30
C LEU A 141 7.06 5.93 16.79
N MET A 142 7.34 6.95 17.62
CA MET A 142 7.05 6.89 19.05
C MET A 142 5.57 6.66 19.32
N GLU A 143 4.68 7.25 18.53
CA GLU A 143 3.25 7.00 18.63
C GLU A 143 2.89 5.55 18.37
N LEU A 144 3.44 4.93 17.30
CA LEU A 144 3.28 3.50 17.02
C LEU A 144 3.76 2.64 18.20
N LEU A 145 4.94 2.93 18.75
CA LEU A 145 5.50 2.18 19.87
C LEU A 145 4.61 2.25 21.12
N VAL A 146 4.07 3.43 21.43
CA VAL A 146 3.16 3.64 22.57
C VAL A 146 1.79 2.99 22.31
N MET A 147 1.30 2.99 21.07
CA MET A 147 0.08 2.25 20.69
C MET A 147 0.24 0.74 20.87
N ILE A 148 1.38 0.18 20.46
CA ILE A 148 1.71 -1.24 20.65
C ILE A 148 1.74 -1.58 22.14
N ASP A 149 2.47 -0.81 22.95
CA ASP A 149 2.56 -1.03 24.41
C ASP A 149 1.17 -0.96 25.08
N ALA A 150 0.32 0.00 24.68
CA ALA A 150 -1.05 0.11 25.19
C ALA A 150 -1.89 -1.15 24.88
N CYS A 151 -1.81 -1.68 23.65
CA CYS A 151 -2.52 -2.91 23.27
C CYS A 151 -2.00 -4.13 24.03
N ARG A 152 -0.68 -4.25 24.18
CA ARG A 152 -0.01 -5.34 24.90
C ARG A 152 -0.45 -5.37 26.36
N ARG A 153 -0.41 -4.23 27.05
CA ARG A 153 -0.85 -4.11 28.45
C ARG A 153 -2.36 -4.33 28.62
N ALA A 154 -3.15 -4.00 27.60
CA ALA A 154 -4.57 -4.29 27.55
C ALA A 154 -4.91 -5.76 27.20
N SER A 155 -3.90 -6.64 27.11
CA SER A 155 -4.04 -8.07 26.86
C SER A 155 -4.63 -8.41 25.48
N ALA A 156 -4.26 -7.65 24.44
CA ALA A 156 -4.47 -8.08 23.06
C ALA A 156 -3.87 -9.48 22.83
N LYS A 157 -4.52 -10.29 22.01
CA LYS A 157 -4.05 -11.65 21.66
C LYS A 157 -2.87 -11.57 20.69
N THR A 158 -3.02 -10.74 19.65
CA THR A 158 -1.98 -10.44 18.66
C THR A 158 -1.99 -8.95 18.32
N ILE A 159 -0.82 -8.40 18.01
CA ILE A 159 -0.61 -7.00 17.62
C ILE A 159 0.18 -6.99 16.31
N THR A 160 -0.51 -6.68 15.21
CA THR A 160 0.10 -6.47 13.90
C THR A 160 0.32 -4.97 13.66
N ALA A 161 1.57 -4.55 13.50
CA ALA A 161 1.89 -3.19 13.09
C ALA A 161 1.76 -3.07 11.57
N VAL A 162 0.73 -2.35 11.11
CA VAL A 162 0.50 -2.04 9.70
C VAL A 162 1.17 -0.70 9.40
N ILE A 163 2.29 -0.75 8.68
CA ILE A 163 3.19 0.37 8.42
C ILE A 163 3.25 0.63 6.90
N PRO A 164 2.26 1.37 6.33
CA PRO A 164 2.21 1.65 4.89
C PRO A 164 3.47 2.32 4.33
N TYR A 165 4.20 3.08 5.16
CA TYR A 165 5.52 3.61 4.84
C TYR A 165 6.46 3.41 6.03
N PHE A 166 7.54 2.65 5.81
CA PHE A 166 8.57 2.40 6.81
C PHE A 166 9.66 3.49 6.77
N GLY A 167 9.58 4.44 7.70
CA GLY A 167 10.61 5.45 7.92
C GLY A 167 11.96 4.82 8.27
N TYR A 168 13.04 5.58 8.09
CA TYR A 168 14.43 5.11 8.25
C TYR A 168 14.88 4.00 7.28
N ALA A 169 14.02 3.50 6.39
CA ALA A 169 14.34 2.37 5.48
C ALA A 169 15.56 2.59 4.57
N ARG A 170 15.94 3.85 4.29
CA ARG A 170 17.14 4.19 3.50
C ARG A 170 18.46 4.01 4.27
N ALA A 171 18.41 3.91 5.59
CA ALA A 171 19.56 3.65 6.45
C ALA A 171 19.63 2.16 6.82
N ASP A 172 19.68 1.31 5.80
CA ASP A 172 19.62 -0.15 5.88
C ASP A 172 20.99 -0.81 5.96
N ARG A 173 22.08 -0.14 5.59
CA ARG A 173 23.44 -0.67 5.66
C ARG A 173 24.46 0.42 5.96
N LYS A 174 25.66 0.00 6.35
CA LYS A 174 26.80 0.91 6.49
C LYS A 174 27.47 1.06 5.13
N THR A 175 27.40 2.24 4.55
CA THR A 175 28.15 2.62 3.35
C THR A 175 29.54 3.16 3.70
N GLN A 176 29.69 3.73 4.90
CA GLN A 176 30.95 4.20 5.46
C GLN A 176 31.18 3.66 6.88
N GLY A 177 32.41 3.85 7.37
CA GLY A 177 32.75 3.52 8.75
C GLY A 177 31.90 4.33 9.74
N ARG A 178 31.47 3.69 10.83
CA ARG A 178 30.77 4.31 11.99
C ARG A 178 29.37 4.89 11.70
N GLU A 179 28.72 4.45 10.64
CA GLU A 179 27.29 4.72 10.42
C GLU A 179 26.39 3.81 11.27
N SER A 180 25.19 4.30 11.60
CA SER A 180 24.12 3.48 12.19
C SER A 180 23.38 2.70 11.10
N ILE A 181 22.73 1.60 11.49
CA ILE A 181 21.73 0.92 10.67
C ILE A 181 20.37 1.24 11.29
N ALA A 182 19.88 2.46 11.04
CA ALA A 182 18.69 2.97 11.72
C ALA A 182 17.44 2.13 11.39
N ALA A 183 17.33 1.56 10.18
CA ALA A 183 16.25 0.65 9.84
C ALA A 183 16.19 -0.58 10.78
N LYS A 184 17.35 -1.18 11.12
CA LYS A 184 17.43 -2.29 12.09
C LYS A 184 17.14 -1.83 13.51
N LEU A 185 17.59 -0.63 13.90
CA LEU A 185 17.22 -0.06 15.21
C LEU A 185 15.70 0.08 15.33
N VAL A 186 15.04 0.64 14.33
CA VAL A 186 13.58 0.83 14.32
C VAL A 186 12.86 -0.53 14.34
N ALA A 187 13.32 -1.50 13.57
CA ALA A 187 12.79 -2.86 13.60
C ALA A 187 12.89 -3.50 15.00
N ASN A 188 14.03 -3.32 15.67
CA ASN A 188 14.21 -3.76 17.06
C ASN A 188 13.21 -3.08 18.01
N LEU A 189 13.04 -1.76 17.90
CA LEU A 189 12.12 -1.02 18.77
C LEU A 189 10.67 -1.48 18.61
N ILE A 190 10.21 -1.69 17.38
CA ILE A 190 8.86 -2.20 17.08
C ILE A 190 8.67 -3.62 17.61
N THR A 191 9.69 -4.47 17.45
CA THR A 191 9.65 -5.84 17.97
C THR A 191 9.61 -5.83 19.50
N GLN A 192 10.45 -5.02 20.14
CA GLN A 192 10.58 -4.98 21.61
C GLN A 192 9.42 -4.29 22.31
N SER A 193 8.73 -3.33 21.68
CA SER A 193 7.48 -2.79 22.22
C SER A 193 6.40 -3.87 22.32
N GLY A 194 6.45 -4.87 21.45
CA GLY A 194 5.64 -6.09 21.51
C GLY A 194 4.70 -6.26 20.33
N ALA A 195 5.11 -5.84 19.13
CA ALA A 195 4.43 -6.27 17.91
C ALA A 195 4.71 -7.76 17.68
N ASP A 196 3.69 -8.51 17.29
CA ASP A 196 3.78 -9.93 16.96
C ASP A 196 4.04 -10.14 15.46
N ARG A 197 3.70 -9.15 14.64
CA ARG A 197 3.82 -9.17 13.17
C ARG A 197 3.94 -7.74 12.62
N VAL A 198 4.57 -7.60 11.46
CA VAL A 198 4.61 -6.34 10.71
C VAL A 198 4.03 -6.55 9.32
N LEU A 199 3.18 -5.63 8.88
CA LEU A 199 2.74 -5.52 7.49
C LEU A 199 3.30 -4.20 6.94
N ALA A 200 4.17 -4.26 5.94
CA ALA A 200 4.78 -3.08 5.34
C ALA A 200 4.61 -3.05 3.82
N CYS A 201 4.46 -1.85 3.24
CA CYS A 201 4.35 -1.67 1.80
C CYS A 201 5.69 -1.20 1.22
N ASP A 202 6.13 -1.81 0.11
CA ASP A 202 7.31 -1.45 -0.69
C ASP A 202 8.54 -0.98 0.12
N LEU A 203 9.05 -1.85 0.99
CA LEU A 203 10.30 -1.61 1.72
C LEU A 203 11.41 -1.22 0.74
N HIS A 204 12.17 -0.17 1.10
CA HIS A 204 13.27 0.35 0.28
C HIS A 204 14.25 -0.75 -0.13
N SER A 205 14.59 -1.63 0.83
CA SER A 205 15.37 -2.85 0.60
C SER A 205 14.62 -4.05 1.15
N GLY A 206 14.39 -5.07 0.32
CA GLY A 206 13.74 -6.32 0.72
C GLY A 206 14.51 -7.08 1.82
N GLN A 207 15.81 -6.81 1.99
CA GLN A 207 16.61 -7.36 3.08
C GLN A 207 16.14 -6.88 4.46
N SER A 208 15.44 -5.74 4.51
CA SER A 208 14.90 -5.17 5.76
C SER A 208 13.88 -6.07 6.44
N MET A 209 13.26 -7.01 5.71
CA MET A 209 12.41 -8.05 6.32
C MET A 209 13.21 -8.88 7.34
N GLY A 210 14.47 -9.20 7.04
CA GLY A 210 15.37 -9.92 7.95
C GLY A 210 15.84 -9.11 9.15
N TYR A 211 15.41 -7.85 9.30
CA TYR A 211 15.66 -7.07 10.52
C TYR A 211 14.68 -7.37 11.63
N PHE A 212 13.54 -7.95 11.33
CA PHE A 212 12.53 -8.35 12.30
C PHE A 212 12.74 -9.81 12.69
N ASP A 213 12.68 -10.08 13.98
CA ASP A 213 12.67 -11.45 14.53
C ASP A 213 11.23 -12.01 14.64
N ILE A 214 10.28 -11.31 14.01
CA ILE A 214 8.84 -11.60 13.92
C ILE A 214 8.42 -11.64 12.44
N PRO A 215 7.30 -12.30 12.08
CA PRO A 215 6.81 -12.35 10.71
C PRO A 215 6.61 -10.95 10.10
N VAL A 216 7.03 -10.80 8.84
CA VAL A 216 6.85 -9.58 8.05
C VAL A 216 6.12 -9.92 6.75
N ASP A 217 4.93 -9.35 6.57
CA ASP A 217 4.20 -9.36 5.32
C ASP A 217 4.60 -8.14 4.50
N HIS A 218 5.45 -8.35 3.50
CA HIS A 218 5.89 -7.29 2.59
C HIS A 218 4.98 -7.23 1.36
N VAL A 219 4.14 -6.21 1.34
CA VAL A 219 3.15 -5.96 0.30
C VAL A 219 3.75 -5.06 -0.77
N TYR A 220 3.57 -5.40 -2.04
CA TYR A 220 4.00 -4.57 -3.17
C TYR A 220 2.84 -3.67 -3.61
N GLY A 221 3.00 -2.35 -3.57
CA GLY A 221 2.02 -1.38 -4.06
C GLY A 221 1.96 -1.29 -5.58
N GLN A 222 2.94 -1.86 -6.26
CA GLN A 222 3.06 -1.91 -7.71
C GLN A 222 1.76 -2.29 -8.47
N PRO A 223 0.97 -3.32 -8.07
CA PRO A 223 -0.24 -3.69 -8.78
C PRO A 223 -1.26 -2.55 -8.87
N VAL A 224 -1.38 -1.71 -7.83
CA VAL A 224 -2.29 -0.55 -7.82
C VAL A 224 -1.93 0.45 -8.92
N ILE A 225 -0.62 0.70 -9.12
CA ILE A 225 -0.13 1.59 -10.17
C ILE A 225 -0.29 0.95 -11.55
N LEU A 226 0.00 -0.34 -11.69
CA LEU A 226 -0.14 -1.07 -12.95
C LEU A 226 -1.58 -1.09 -13.44
N ASP A 227 -2.54 -1.36 -12.56
CA ASP A 227 -3.97 -1.36 -12.90
C ASP A 227 -4.42 0.02 -13.40
N TYR A 228 -3.93 1.08 -12.77
CA TYR A 228 -4.18 2.45 -13.22
C TYR A 228 -3.55 2.74 -14.58
N LEU A 229 -2.29 2.36 -14.81
CA LEU A 229 -1.63 2.55 -16.11
C LEU A 229 -2.30 1.75 -17.22
N ALA A 230 -2.74 0.52 -16.94
CA ALA A 230 -3.48 -0.30 -17.90
C ALA A 230 -4.79 0.38 -18.34
N SER A 231 -5.45 1.12 -17.44
CA SER A 231 -6.66 1.89 -17.76
C SER A 231 -6.43 3.05 -18.74
N LYS A 232 -5.17 3.50 -18.92
CA LYS A 232 -4.83 4.58 -19.85
C LYS A 232 -4.71 4.14 -21.31
N ALA A 233 -4.76 2.84 -21.59
CA ALA A 233 -4.67 2.28 -22.94
C ALA A 233 -3.44 2.76 -23.74
N ILE A 234 -2.31 2.98 -23.07
CA ILE A 234 -1.02 3.28 -23.72
C ILE A 234 -0.59 1.99 -24.45
N SER A 235 -0.28 2.09 -25.74
CA SER A 235 0.18 0.95 -26.53
C SER A 235 1.48 0.37 -25.92
N SER A 236 1.53 -0.95 -25.78
CA SER A 236 2.71 -1.66 -25.27
C SER A 236 3.95 -1.45 -26.14
N GLU A 237 3.77 -1.21 -27.44
CA GLU A 237 4.86 -0.96 -28.39
C GLU A 237 5.46 0.45 -28.24
N ASP A 238 4.69 1.36 -27.64
CA ASP A 238 5.05 2.77 -27.51
C ASP A 238 5.72 3.09 -26.17
N LEU A 239 5.80 2.13 -25.24
CA LEU A 239 6.19 2.40 -23.87
C LEU A 239 7.59 1.86 -23.54
N VAL A 240 8.25 2.52 -22.61
CA VAL A 240 9.53 2.10 -22.04
C VAL A 240 9.51 2.36 -20.56
N VAL A 241 9.85 1.34 -19.76
CA VAL A 241 9.99 1.50 -18.33
C VAL A 241 11.41 1.99 -18.03
N VAL A 242 11.53 3.01 -17.21
CA VAL A 242 12.80 3.66 -16.91
C VAL A 242 13.13 3.52 -15.44
N SER A 243 14.33 3.04 -15.15
CA SER A 243 14.88 3.12 -13.81
C SER A 243 15.61 4.46 -13.61
N PRO A 244 15.22 5.28 -12.61
CA PRO A 244 15.83 6.59 -12.38
C PRO A 244 17.29 6.55 -11.91
N ASP A 245 17.74 5.39 -11.40
CA ASP A 245 19.11 5.12 -11.02
C ASP A 245 19.43 3.62 -11.11
N VAL A 246 20.68 3.25 -10.83
CA VAL A 246 21.15 1.87 -10.89
C VAL A 246 20.56 0.98 -9.77
N GLY A 247 20.20 1.57 -8.62
CA GLY A 247 19.65 0.85 -7.49
C GLY A 247 18.23 0.34 -7.75
N GLY A 248 17.43 1.10 -8.50
CA GLY A 248 16.06 0.77 -8.85
C GLY A 248 15.88 -0.23 -10.00
N VAL A 249 16.96 -0.71 -10.64
CA VAL A 249 16.86 -1.49 -11.89
C VAL A 249 16.07 -2.78 -11.74
N ALA A 250 16.24 -3.48 -10.61
CA ALA A 250 15.49 -4.72 -10.33
C ALA A 250 13.98 -4.44 -10.22
N ARG A 251 13.60 -3.33 -9.57
CA ARG A 251 12.21 -2.86 -9.42
C ARG A 251 11.62 -2.50 -10.78
N ALA A 252 12.33 -1.69 -11.56
CA ALA A 252 11.91 -1.29 -12.90
C ALA A 252 11.75 -2.49 -13.85
N ARG A 253 12.64 -3.49 -13.77
CA ARG A 253 12.52 -4.73 -14.55
C ARG A 253 11.31 -5.57 -14.15
N ALA A 254 11.04 -5.72 -12.85
CA ALA A 254 9.83 -6.39 -12.38
C ALA A 254 8.56 -5.64 -12.81
N PHE A 255 8.64 -4.30 -12.92
CA PHE A 255 7.60 -3.45 -13.48
C PHE A 255 7.36 -3.68 -14.96
N ALA A 256 8.41 -3.61 -15.76
CA ALA A 256 8.37 -3.89 -17.19
C ALA A 256 7.77 -5.27 -17.51
N LYS A 257 8.15 -6.31 -16.77
CA LYS A 257 7.65 -7.68 -16.98
C LYS A 257 6.13 -7.76 -16.86
N LYS A 258 5.53 -7.06 -15.89
CA LYS A 258 4.07 -7.03 -15.68
C LYS A 258 3.34 -6.12 -16.67
N LEU A 259 4.06 -5.19 -17.29
CA LEU A 259 3.55 -4.30 -18.33
C LEU A 259 3.87 -4.85 -19.72
N SER A 260 3.44 -6.09 -19.99
CA SER A 260 3.63 -6.79 -21.26
C SER A 260 5.09 -6.91 -21.72
N ASP A 261 6.00 -7.18 -20.79
CA ASP A 261 7.45 -7.29 -21.04
C ASP A 261 8.04 -6.08 -21.76
N ALA A 262 7.64 -4.89 -21.31
CA ALA A 262 8.06 -3.64 -21.90
C ALA A 262 9.59 -3.45 -21.93
N PRO A 263 10.12 -2.72 -22.92
CA PRO A 263 11.53 -2.33 -22.93
C PRO A 263 11.95 -1.61 -21.64
N LEU A 264 13.19 -1.86 -21.20
CA LEU A 264 13.79 -1.22 -20.03
C LEU A 264 14.85 -0.21 -20.47
N ALA A 265 14.83 0.99 -19.89
CA ALA A 265 15.92 1.94 -19.92
C ALA A 265 16.40 2.30 -18.51
N ILE A 266 17.64 2.74 -18.38
CA ILE A 266 18.31 3.01 -17.11
C ILE A 266 19.04 4.34 -17.20
N VAL A 267 18.82 5.21 -16.22
CA VAL A 267 19.61 6.42 -16.04
C VAL A 267 20.85 6.08 -15.20
N ASP A 268 22.02 6.02 -15.84
CA ASP A 268 23.32 5.85 -15.15
C ASP A 268 23.85 7.23 -14.74
N LYS A 269 23.72 7.54 -13.45
CA LYS A 269 24.25 8.76 -12.86
C LYS A 269 25.65 8.50 -12.31
N ARG A 270 26.67 9.08 -12.94
CA ARG A 270 28.06 9.02 -12.44
C ARG A 270 28.49 10.33 -11.78
N ARG A 271 28.86 10.25 -10.49
CA ARG A 271 29.47 11.38 -9.76
C ARG A 271 30.99 11.31 -9.88
N HIS A 272 31.60 12.20 -10.65
CA HIS A 272 33.07 12.26 -10.82
C HIS A 272 33.72 13.14 -9.73
N GLY A 273 33.42 12.87 -8.46
CA GLY A 273 34.00 13.58 -7.30
C GLY A 273 33.14 14.72 -6.73
N HIS A 274 33.61 15.30 -5.62
CA HIS A 274 32.99 16.49 -5.02
C HIS A 274 33.25 17.70 -5.93
N ASN A 275 32.19 18.40 -6.37
CA ASN A 275 32.20 19.60 -7.22
C ASN A 275 32.34 19.42 -8.74
N VAL A 276 32.23 18.20 -9.28
CA VAL A 276 32.18 17.97 -10.74
C VAL A 276 30.74 17.76 -11.20
N ALA A 277 30.39 18.32 -12.36
CA ALA A 277 29.08 18.21 -12.97
C ALA A 277 28.60 16.74 -13.03
N GLU A 278 27.34 16.51 -12.69
CA GLU A 278 26.73 15.18 -12.75
C GLU A 278 26.58 14.76 -14.23
N VAL A 279 27.37 13.78 -14.67
CA VAL A 279 27.17 13.16 -15.98
C VAL A 279 26.07 12.13 -15.84
N MET A 280 24.99 12.29 -16.61
CA MET A 280 23.91 11.33 -16.68
C MET A 280 23.88 10.72 -18.07
N ASN A 281 24.02 9.40 -18.14
CA ASN A 281 23.92 8.65 -19.39
C ASN A 281 22.61 7.87 -19.38
N LEU A 282 21.98 7.75 -20.54
CA LEU A 282 20.83 6.89 -20.74
C LEU A 282 21.29 5.57 -21.39
N ILE A 283 20.90 4.44 -20.79
CA ILE A 283 21.08 3.11 -21.37
C ILE A 283 19.70 2.60 -21.76
N GLY A 284 19.48 2.36 -23.06
CA GLY A 284 18.19 1.95 -23.61
C GLY A 284 17.58 3.01 -24.54
N ASP A 285 16.68 2.59 -25.43
CA ASP A 285 16.06 3.47 -26.42
C ASP A 285 14.69 3.97 -25.97
N VAL A 286 14.56 5.28 -25.85
CA VAL A 286 13.36 6.00 -25.41
C VAL A 286 12.76 6.91 -26.49
N LYS A 287 13.38 6.97 -27.67
CA LYS A 287 13.02 7.95 -28.70
C LYS A 287 11.63 7.69 -29.25
N GLY A 288 10.77 8.71 -29.20
CA GLY A 288 9.37 8.66 -29.63
C GLY A 288 8.43 7.89 -28.69
N LYS A 289 8.94 7.35 -27.58
CA LYS A 289 8.20 6.49 -26.65
C LYS A 289 7.64 7.27 -25.45
N VAL A 290 6.66 6.67 -24.78
CA VAL A 290 6.18 7.07 -23.46
C VAL A 290 7.08 6.43 -22.40
N ALA A 291 7.82 7.25 -21.67
CA ALA A 291 8.73 6.79 -20.64
C ALA A 291 8.03 6.75 -19.27
N ILE A 292 8.02 5.58 -18.62
CA ILE A 292 7.44 5.38 -17.29
C ILE A 292 8.58 5.21 -16.30
N MET A 293 8.92 6.28 -15.57
CA MET A 293 9.93 6.25 -14.52
C MET A 293 9.35 5.61 -13.26
N VAL A 294 10.01 4.58 -12.72
CA VAL A 294 9.52 3.82 -11.55
C VAL A 294 10.54 3.84 -10.42
N ASP A 295 10.12 4.25 -9.22
CA ASP A 295 10.93 4.25 -8.00
C ASP A 295 10.09 3.87 -6.76
N ASP A 296 10.67 3.38 -5.67
CA ASP A 296 9.89 3.11 -4.44
C ASP A 296 9.39 4.38 -3.76
N MET A 297 10.20 5.44 -3.79
CA MET A 297 9.84 6.71 -3.16
C MET A 297 10.35 7.92 -3.93
N ILE A 298 9.64 9.04 -3.80
CA ILE A 298 10.13 10.35 -4.23
C ILE A 298 10.27 11.25 -3.00
N ASP A 299 11.52 11.59 -2.67
CA ASP A 299 11.84 12.51 -1.56
C ASP A 299 11.95 13.96 -2.05
N THR A 300 13.11 14.40 -2.51
CA THR A 300 13.30 15.79 -2.99
C THR A 300 13.01 15.97 -4.49
N ALA A 301 12.59 14.90 -5.18
CA ALA A 301 12.41 14.81 -6.62
C ALA A 301 13.65 15.16 -7.49
N GLY A 302 14.84 15.33 -6.91
CA GLY A 302 16.03 15.73 -7.67
C GLY A 302 16.47 14.70 -8.72
N THR A 303 16.48 13.41 -8.36
CA THR A 303 16.85 12.31 -9.27
C THR A 303 15.83 12.19 -10.41
N ILE A 304 14.55 12.07 -10.06
CA ILE A 304 13.50 11.83 -11.06
C ILE A 304 13.32 13.00 -12.03
N SER A 305 13.41 14.26 -11.57
CA SER A 305 13.30 15.42 -12.47
C SER A 305 14.49 15.56 -13.41
N LYS A 306 15.72 15.28 -12.96
CA LYS A 306 16.88 15.25 -13.86
C LYS A 306 16.77 14.13 -14.88
N GLY A 307 16.30 12.96 -14.45
CA GLY A 307 16.05 11.83 -15.35
C GLY A 307 15.00 12.17 -16.40
N ALA A 308 13.89 12.78 -15.99
CA ALA A 308 12.84 13.23 -16.91
C ALA A 308 13.35 14.25 -17.95
N ALA A 309 14.17 15.22 -17.52
CA ALA A 309 14.78 16.17 -18.44
C ALA A 309 15.70 15.47 -19.46
N LEU A 310 16.50 14.49 -19.03
CA LEU A 310 17.32 13.68 -19.93
C LEU A 310 16.47 12.86 -20.91
N LEU A 311 15.37 12.25 -20.44
CA LEU A 311 14.48 11.48 -21.31
C LEU A 311 13.88 12.34 -22.43
N HIS A 312 13.46 13.57 -22.11
CA HIS A 312 13.00 14.53 -23.12
C HIS A 312 14.11 14.92 -24.11
N GLN A 313 15.35 15.12 -23.63
CA GLN A 313 16.51 15.41 -24.50
C GLN A 313 16.82 14.25 -25.46
N GLU A 314 16.66 13.01 -25.00
CA GLU A 314 16.82 11.79 -25.81
C GLU A 314 15.59 11.47 -26.69
N GLY A 315 14.56 12.34 -26.64
CA GLY A 315 13.42 12.31 -27.55
C GLY A 315 12.23 11.48 -27.07
N ALA A 316 12.09 11.21 -25.77
CA ALA A 316 10.85 10.66 -25.21
C ALA A 316 9.67 11.61 -25.49
N ARG A 317 8.52 11.03 -25.84
CA ARG A 317 7.30 11.78 -26.17
C ARG A 317 6.60 12.32 -24.92
N GLU A 318 6.50 11.47 -23.91
CA GLU A 318 5.87 11.76 -22.63
C GLU A 318 6.70 11.08 -21.52
N VAL A 319 6.68 11.68 -20.32
CA VAL A 319 7.34 11.10 -19.14
C VAL A 319 6.34 11.03 -18.00
N TYR A 320 6.14 9.84 -17.46
CA TYR A 320 5.36 9.56 -16.26
C TYR A 320 6.30 9.25 -15.11
N ALA A 321 5.97 9.73 -13.91
CA ALA A 321 6.63 9.31 -12.68
C ALA A 321 5.69 8.42 -11.89
N CYS A 322 6.15 7.24 -11.49
CA CYS A 322 5.39 6.28 -10.69
C CYS A 322 6.17 5.96 -9.42
N THR A 323 5.54 6.15 -8.26
CA THR A 323 6.17 5.77 -6.99
C THR A 323 5.16 5.31 -5.96
N THR A 324 5.57 4.43 -5.05
CA THR A 324 4.69 4.05 -3.94
C THR A 324 4.65 5.17 -2.90
N HIS A 325 5.80 5.69 -2.46
CA HIS A 325 5.85 6.61 -1.33
C HIS A 325 6.17 8.05 -1.73
N ALA A 326 5.20 8.94 -1.52
CA ALA A 326 5.35 10.37 -1.76
C ALA A 326 5.89 11.11 -0.54
N VAL A 327 7.19 11.00 -0.29
CA VAL A 327 7.84 11.69 0.84
C VAL A 327 7.86 13.21 0.63
N PHE A 328 8.11 13.66 -0.59
CA PHE A 328 7.95 15.04 -1.07
C PHE A 328 8.56 16.13 -0.17
N SER A 329 9.76 15.89 0.38
CA SER A 329 10.50 16.95 1.07
C SER A 329 10.85 18.09 0.10
N PRO A 330 10.88 19.36 0.56
CA PRO A 330 11.24 20.48 -0.30
C PRO A 330 12.59 20.26 -1.02
N PRO A 331 12.73 20.65 -2.31
CA PRO A 331 11.75 21.34 -3.14
C PRO A 331 10.99 20.38 -4.11
N ALA A 332 10.50 19.24 -3.64
CA ALA A 332 9.90 18.23 -4.52
C ALA A 332 8.73 18.75 -5.36
N ILE A 333 7.78 19.44 -4.75
CA ILE A 333 6.55 19.89 -5.41
C ILE A 333 6.88 20.80 -6.61
N SER A 334 7.76 21.78 -6.44
CA SER A 334 8.13 22.70 -7.54
C SER A 334 8.86 22.00 -8.69
N ARG A 335 9.61 20.93 -8.39
CA ARG A 335 10.28 20.12 -9.40
C ARG A 335 9.32 19.21 -10.16
N LEU A 336 8.36 18.61 -9.46
CA LEU A 336 7.35 17.73 -10.06
C LEU A 336 6.32 18.51 -10.88
N SER A 337 5.96 19.71 -10.44
CA SER A 337 5.02 20.60 -11.15
C SER A 337 5.67 21.45 -12.25
N SER A 338 6.92 21.18 -12.62
CA SER A 338 7.69 21.98 -13.59
C SER A 338 7.26 21.82 -15.06
N GLY A 339 6.34 20.90 -15.34
CA GLY A 339 5.91 20.54 -16.69
C GLY A 339 6.74 19.44 -17.35
N LEU A 340 7.74 18.89 -16.65
CA LEU A 340 8.53 17.75 -17.14
C LEU A 340 7.74 16.43 -17.20
N PHE A 341 6.69 16.31 -16.39
CA PHE A 341 5.90 15.09 -16.27
C PHE A 341 4.52 15.30 -16.87
N GLN A 342 4.09 14.32 -17.66
CA GLN A 342 2.70 14.21 -18.10
C GLN A 342 1.80 13.91 -16.89
N GLU A 343 2.28 13.05 -15.98
CA GLU A 343 1.62 12.72 -14.73
C GLU A 343 2.62 12.19 -13.69
N VAL A 344 2.34 12.47 -12.43
CA VAL A 344 3.05 11.94 -11.27
C VAL A 344 2.05 11.08 -10.49
N ILE A 345 2.22 9.77 -10.56
CA ILE A 345 1.34 8.76 -10.00
C ILE A 345 1.97 8.25 -8.71
N ILE A 346 1.25 8.45 -7.60
CA ILE A 346 1.69 8.02 -6.28
C ILE A 346 0.63 7.15 -5.60
N THR A 347 0.99 6.53 -4.47
CA THR A 347 -0.03 5.95 -3.57
C THR A 347 -0.26 6.82 -2.33
N ASN A 348 -1.37 6.60 -1.63
CA ASN A 348 -1.69 7.26 -0.37
C ASN A 348 -1.03 6.63 0.88
N THR A 349 0.09 5.90 0.73
CA THR A 349 0.87 5.34 1.86
C THR A 349 1.41 6.42 2.81
N ILE A 350 1.66 7.63 2.30
CA ILE A 350 1.99 8.85 3.06
C ILE A 350 0.86 9.86 2.80
N PRO A 351 0.29 10.51 3.85
CA PRO A 351 -0.72 11.55 3.65
C PRO A 351 -0.11 12.77 2.95
N LEU A 352 -0.91 13.46 2.15
CA LEU A 352 -0.52 14.74 1.57
C LEU A 352 -1.34 15.88 2.14
N SER A 353 -0.68 16.99 2.49
CA SER A 353 -1.37 18.25 2.77
C SER A 353 -1.88 18.88 1.48
N GLU A 354 -3.01 19.59 1.53
CA GLU A 354 -3.65 20.24 0.37
C GLU A 354 -2.68 21.08 -0.48
N LYS A 355 -1.75 21.81 0.15
CA LYS A 355 -0.72 22.62 -0.53
C LYS A 355 0.28 21.83 -1.39
N ASN A 356 0.35 20.51 -1.21
CA ASN A 356 1.26 19.63 -1.95
C ASN A 356 0.58 19.02 -3.19
N TYR A 357 -0.71 19.29 -3.41
CA TYR A 357 -1.40 18.88 -4.63
C TYR A 357 -1.03 19.82 -5.78
N PHE A 358 -0.85 19.25 -6.96
CA PHE A 358 -0.57 19.96 -8.21
C PHE A 358 -1.29 19.27 -9.38
N PRO A 359 -1.54 19.96 -10.51
CA PRO A 359 -2.43 19.44 -11.55
C PRO A 359 -2.05 18.08 -12.14
N GLN A 360 -0.76 17.76 -12.20
CA GLN A 360 -0.24 16.50 -12.74
C GLN A 360 -0.20 15.36 -11.70
N LEU A 361 -0.61 15.60 -10.44
CA LEU A 361 -0.54 14.60 -9.38
C LEU A 361 -1.79 13.72 -9.37
N THR A 362 -1.58 12.42 -9.45
CA THR A 362 -2.61 11.41 -9.20
C THR A 362 -2.25 10.58 -7.97
N VAL A 363 -3.20 10.47 -7.05
CA VAL A 363 -3.04 9.69 -5.81
C VAL A 363 -3.94 8.47 -5.88
N LEU A 364 -3.34 7.28 -5.80
CA LEU A 364 -4.03 6.01 -5.81
C LEU A 364 -4.14 5.44 -4.39
N SER A 365 -5.27 4.86 -4.04
CA SER A 365 -5.44 4.23 -2.73
C SER A 365 -4.86 2.82 -2.70
N VAL A 366 -4.09 2.50 -1.67
CA VAL A 366 -3.65 1.11 -1.35
C VAL A 366 -4.59 0.43 -0.35
N ALA A 367 -5.72 1.04 0.00
CA ALA A 367 -6.61 0.53 1.04
C ALA A 367 -7.14 -0.89 0.74
N ASN A 368 -7.56 -1.17 -0.49
CA ASN A 368 -8.05 -2.49 -0.86
C ASN A 368 -6.95 -3.56 -0.74
N LEU A 369 -5.72 -3.21 -1.15
CA LEU A 369 -4.57 -4.09 -1.08
C LEU A 369 -4.19 -4.40 0.38
N LEU A 370 -4.13 -3.37 1.23
CA LEU A 370 -3.83 -3.53 2.65
C LEU A 370 -4.97 -4.22 3.41
N GLY A 371 -6.22 -3.88 3.13
CA GLY A 371 -7.41 -4.49 3.71
C GLY A 371 -7.49 -5.99 3.40
N GLU A 372 -7.31 -6.37 2.14
CA GLU A 372 -7.27 -7.79 1.75
C GLU A 372 -6.13 -8.54 2.44
N THR A 373 -4.96 -7.90 2.60
CA THR A 373 -3.83 -8.51 3.32
C THR A 373 -4.15 -8.69 4.81
N ILE A 374 -4.76 -7.69 5.45
CA ILE A 374 -5.20 -7.77 6.86
C ILE A 374 -6.21 -8.91 7.04
N TRP A 375 -7.17 -9.04 6.12
CA TRP A 375 -8.15 -10.13 6.14
C TRP A 375 -7.48 -11.50 6.11
N ARG A 376 -6.55 -11.73 5.17
CA ARG A 376 -5.82 -13.01 5.05
C ARG A 376 -4.99 -13.32 6.28
N VAL A 377 -4.24 -12.33 6.78
CA VAL A 377 -3.44 -12.50 8.01
C VAL A 377 -4.33 -12.85 9.21
N HIS A 378 -5.50 -12.23 9.34
CA HIS A 378 -6.44 -12.53 10.41
C HIS A 378 -7.05 -13.93 10.29
N ASP A 379 -7.47 -14.32 9.09
CA ASP A 379 -8.07 -15.63 8.82
C ASP A 379 -7.08 -16.76 9.10
N ASP A 380 -5.83 -16.63 8.63
CA ASP A 380 -4.74 -17.58 8.89
C ASP A 380 -4.46 -17.73 10.40
N CYS A 381 -4.59 -16.67 11.19
CA CYS A 381 -4.41 -16.70 12.64
C CYS A 381 -5.65 -17.20 13.42
N SER A 382 -6.81 -17.27 12.75
CA SER A 382 -8.10 -17.67 13.32
C SER A 382 -8.44 -19.14 13.02
N GLY A 383 -7.76 -19.75 12.05
CA GLY A 383 -7.97 -21.13 11.61
C GLY A 383 -7.31 -22.20 12.51
N ALA A 384 -8.16 -23.01 13.15
CA ALA A 384 -7.85 -24.41 13.41
C ALA A 384 -8.04 -25.22 12.10
N ILE A 385 -7.01 -25.97 11.70
CA ILE A 385 -7.00 -27.14 10.77
C ILE A 385 -7.81 -27.00 9.45
N GLU A 386 -7.11 -26.71 8.35
CA GLU A 386 -7.05 -27.46 7.07
C GLU A 386 -6.19 -26.65 6.07
N PRO A 387 -5.18 -27.26 5.40
CA PRO A 387 -4.28 -26.53 4.53
C PRO A 387 -4.92 -26.27 3.16
N PHE A 388 -5.37 -25.05 2.88
CA PHE A 388 -5.67 -24.60 1.52
C PHE A 388 -4.39 -24.21 0.77
N SER A 389 -3.51 -25.20 0.55
CA SER A 389 -2.41 -25.10 -0.40
C SER A 389 -2.89 -25.41 -1.82
N THR A 390 -3.60 -24.50 -2.49
CA THR A 390 -3.92 -24.68 -3.94
C THR A 390 -4.02 -23.39 -4.78
N LEU A 391 -3.69 -22.21 -4.24
CA LEU A 391 -3.61 -21.00 -5.07
C LEU A 391 -2.17 -20.48 -5.05
N GLY A 392 -1.33 -21.13 -5.85
CA GLY A 392 0.07 -20.74 -6.06
C GLY A 392 0.17 -19.32 -6.61
N ILE A 393 0.40 -18.38 -5.70
CA ILE A 393 0.88 -17.04 -5.99
C ILE A 393 2.16 -16.87 -5.17
N ASP A 394 3.23 -17.49 -5.67
CA ASP A 394 4.61 -17.07 -5.41
C ASP A 394 5.11 -16.25 -6.59
#